data_AF-A0A0H3K6L7-F1
#
_entry.id   AF-A0A0H3K6L7-F1
#
_cell.length_a   1.000
_cell.length_b   1.000
_cell.length_c   1.000
_cell.angle_alpha   90.00
_cell.angle_beta   90.00
_cell.angle_gamma   90.00
#
_symmetry.space_group_name_H-M   'P 1'
#
loop_
_entity.id
_entity.type
_entity.pdbx_description
1 polymer ?
#
loop_
_entity_poly.entity_id
_entity_poly.type
_entity_poly.pdbx_seq_one_letter_code
_entity_poly.pdbx_strand_id
1 'polypeptide(L)'
;MKYSLIILNSDELNYYTDIPKEYNISVQVFDDLWMDLYDLFEELRNLFKEEGLEPWTSCEFDFTREGKLKVSFDYIDWINSEFGQVGRQNYYKYRKFGILPETEYEINKVKEIEQYIKEQEEAEL
;
A
#
# COMPACT_ATOMS: atom_id res chain seq x y z
N MET A 1 8.57 3.27 -0.19
CA MET A 1 7.13 3.07 0.09
C MET A 1 6.33 3.96 -0.84
N LYS A 2 5.21 3.49 -1.39
CA LYS A 2 4.26 4.37 -2.10
C LYS A 2 2.89 4.11 -1.51
N TYR A 3 2.36 5.10 -0.81
CA TYR A 3 1.08 5.00 -0.14
C TYR A 3 -0.03 5.06 -1.19
N SER A 4 -1.00 4.16 -1.09
CA SER A 4 -2.31 4.35 -1.67
C SER A 4 -3.22 4.76 -0.53
N LEU A 5 -3.32 6.05 -0.24
CA LEU A 5 -4.40 6.52 0.63
C LEU A 5 -5.69 6.46 -0.18
N ILE A 6 -6.57 5.58 0.25
CA ILE A 6 -7.87 5.33 -0.36
C ILE A 6 -8.92 5.90 0.57
N ILE A 7 -9.69 6.87 0.08
CA ILE A 7 -10.79 7.45 0.83
C ILE A 7 -12.07 6.75 0.39
N LEU A 8 -12.67 6.02 1.32
CA LEU A 8 -14.00 5.43 1.13
C LEU A 8 -15.05 6.52 1.41
N ASN A 9 -15.45 7.24 0.36
CA ASN A 9 -16.65 8.09 0.38
C ASN A 9 -17.69 7.45 -0.53
N SER A 10 -18.87 7.16 0.01
CA SER A 10 -20.06 6.66 -0.71
C SER A 10 -19.76 5.52 -1.70
N ASP A 11 -19.62 4.28 -1.21
CA ASP A 11 -19.45 3.03 -1.98
C ASP A 11 -18.36 3.00 -3.07
N GLU A 12 -17.59 4.08 -3.26
CA GLU A 12 -16.60 4.26 -4.32
C GLU A 12 -15.18 4.40 -3.75
N LEU A 13 -14.22 3.93 -4.55
CA LEU A 13 -12.79 3.95 -4.25
C LEU A 13 -12.17 5.26 -4.77
N ASN A 14 -11.82 6.19 -3.86
CA ASN A 14 -11.18 7.45 -4.24
C ASN A 14 -9.69 7.42 -3.91
N TYR A 15 -8.84 7.89 -4.83
CA TYR A 15 -7.39 7.95 -4.63
C TYR A 15 -7.00 9.33 -4.10
N TYR A 16 -6.09 9.37 -3.14
CA TYR A 16 -5.62 10.64 -2.56
C TYR A 16 -5.05 11.64 -3.57
N THR A 17 -4.55 11.15 -4.70
CA THR A 17 -4.04 12.00 -5.80
C THR A 17 -5.12 12.91 -6.40
N ASP A 18 -6.40 12.57 -6.21
CA ASP A 18 -7.53 13.37 -6.70
C ASP A 18 -7.93 14.49 -5.72
N ILE A 19 -7.47 14.43 -4.46
CA ILE A 19 -7.83 15.39 -3.40
C ILE A 19 -7.60 16.87 -3.80
N PRO A 20 -6.43 17.26 -4.35
CA PRO A 20 -6.19 18.66 -4.73
C PRO A 20 -7.25 19.19 -5.70
N LYS A 21 -7.65 18.34 -6.65
CA LYS A 21 -8.61 18.69 -7.69
C LYS A 21 -10.05 18.68 -7.15
N GLU A 22 -10.45 17.64 -6.43
CA GLU A 22 -11.82 17.48 -5.93
C GLU A 22 -12.22 18.52 -4.89
N TYR A 23 -11.29 18.88 -4.01
CA TYR A 23 -11.54 19.81 -2.91
C TYR A 23 -10.95 21.20 -3.16
N ASN A 24 -10.39 21.45 -4.35
CA ASN A 24 -9.75 22.71 -4.73
C ASN A 24 -8.68 23.16 -3.70
N ILE A 25 -7.86 22.20 -3.28
CA ILE A 25 -6.75 22.41 -2.35
C ILE A 25 -5.48 22.71 -3.16
N SER A 26 -4.62 23.58 -2.63
CA SER A 26 -3.31 23.84 -3.23
C SER A 26 -2.50 22.55 -3.35
N VAL A 27 -2.00 22.25 -4.56
CA VAL A 27 -1.10 21.12 -4.81
C VAL A 27 0.13 21.19 -3.91
N GLN A 28 0.68 22.39 -3.68
CA GLN A 28 1.82 22.57 -2.77
C GLN A 28 1.49 22.16 -1.34
N VAL A 29 0.32 22.57 -0.82
CA VAL A 29 -0.09 22.19 0.55
C VAL A 29 -0.28 20.69 0.67
N PHE A 30 -0.83 20.06 -0.36
CA PHE A 30 -0.98 18.62 -0.42
C PHE A 30 0.37 17.89 -0.46
N ASP A 31 1.30 18.37 -1.30
CA ASP A 31 2.63 17.78 -1.45
C ASP A 31 3.43 17.88 -0.14
N ASP A 32 3.37 19.03 0.55
CA ASP A 32 4.02 19.22 1.85
C ASP A 32 3.49 18.21 2.88
N LEU A 33 2.17 18.07 3.01
CA LEU A 33 1.54 17.10 3.93
C LEU A 33 1.84 15.64 3.55
N TRP A 34 1.94 15.35 2.24
CA TRP A 34 2.28 14.03 1.75
C TRP A 34 3.74 13.65 2.07
N MET A 35 4.66 14.62 1.97
CA MET A 35 6.05 14.44 2.39
C MET A 35 6.18 14.25 3.89
N ASP A 36 5.48 15.05 4.70
CA ASP A 36 5.45 14.87 6.16
C ASP A 36 4.96 13.46 6.54
N LEU A 37 3.92 12.96 5.85
CA LEU A 37 3.43 11.59 6.06
C LEU A 37 4.48 10.55 5.68
N TYR A 38 5.21 10.77 4.58
CA TYR A 38 6.29 9.88 4.15
C TYR A 38 7.38 9.76 5.22
N ASP A 39 7.82 10.89 5.77
CA ASP A 39 8.85 10.95 6.80
C ASP A 39 8.41 10.20 8.07
N LEU A 40 7.15 10.38 8.50
CA LEU A 40 6.59 9.66 9.66
C LEU A 40 6.60 8.13 9.50
N PHE A 41 6.36 7.63 8.28
CA PHE A 41 6.45 6.19 8.01
C PHE A 41 7.89 5.69 7.96
N GLU A 42 8.85 6.50 7.50
CA GLU A 42 10.28 6.17 7.60
C GLU A 42 10.75 6.12 9.05
N GLU A 43 10.33 7.08 9.87
CA GLU A 43 10.58 7.10 11.32
C GLU A 43 10.01 5.85 12.00
N LEU A 44 8.75 5.51 11.72
CA LEU A 44 8.12 4.28 12.23
C LEU A 44 8.91 3.03 11.82
N ARG A 45 9.38 2.96 10.57
CA ARG A 45 10.18 1.83 10.10
C ARG A 45 11.55 1.76 10.77
N ASN A 46 12.16 2.90 11.07
CA ASN A 46 13.44 2.96 11.75
C ASN A 46 13.31 2.56 13.23
N LEU A 47 12.21 2.94 13.88
CA LEU A 47 11.92 2.54 15.26
C LEU A 47 11.90 1.01 15.42
N PHE A 48 11.36 0.27 14.45
CA PHE A 48 11.42 -1.20 14.47
C PHE A 48 12.87 -1.70 14.54
N LYS A 49 13.77 -1.12 13.75
CA LYS A 49 15.19 -1.50 13.75
C LYS A 49 15.87 -1.17 15.08
N GLU A 50 15.56 -0.01 15.67
CA GLU A 50 16.12 0.43 16.95
C GLU A 50 15.70 -0.52 18.09
N GLU A 51 14.47 -1.02 18.04
CA GLU A 51 13.94 -2.02 18.98
C GLU A 51 14.38 -3.46 18.65
N GLY A 52 15.27 -3.64 17.67
CA GLY A 52 15.76 -4.96 17.25
C GLY A 52 14.73 -5.83 16.53
N LEU A 53 13.63 -5.23 16.05
CA LEU A 53 12.62 -5.87 15.22
C LEU A 53 13.02 -5.80 13.75
N GLU A 54 12.59 -6.80 12.99
CA GLU A 54 12.76 -6.78 11.55
C GLU A 54 11.94 -5.64 10.93
N PRO A 55 12.52 -4.79 10.07
CA PRO A 55 11.80 -3.69 9.47
C PRO A 55 10.92 -4.18 8.33
N TRP A 56 9.61 -4.04 8.50
CA TRP A 56 8.58 -4.36 7.51
C TRP A 56 8.84 -3.78 6.11
N THR A 57 8.30 -4.44 5.08
CA THR A 57 8.44 -4.02 3.67
C THR A 57 7.24 -3.21 3.18
N SER A 58 6.05 -3.47 3.73
CA SER A 58 4.88 -2.59 3.61
C SER A 58 4.09 -2.56 4.92
N CYS A 59 3.33 -1.49 5.12
CA CYS A 59 2.42 -1.33 6.24
C CYS A 59 1.09 -0.76 5.74
N GLU A 60 0.00 -1.12 6.41
CA GLU A 60 -1.34 -0.67 6.10
C GLU A 60 -2.03 -0.13 7.36
N PHE A 61 -2.67 1.02 7.21
CA PHE A 61 -3.44 1.69 8.25
C PHE A 61 -4.88 1.82 7.76
N ASP A 62 -5.75 0.94 8.23
CA ASP A 62 -7.18 0.97 7.97
C ASP A 62 -7.87 1.73 9.09
N PHE A 63 -8.55 2.83 8.77
CA PHE A 63 -9.31 3.56 9.77
C PHE A 63 -10.67 4.02 9.27
N THR A 64 -11.63 4.14 10.19
CA THR A 64 -12.97 4.67 9.91
C THR A 64 -13.18 6.01 10.59
N ARG A 65 -14.19 6.76 10.15
CA ARG A 65 -14.60 8.03 10.78
C ARG A 65 -14.97 7.86 12.27
N GLU A 66 -15.33 6.66 12.71
CA GLU A 66 -15.64 6.33 14.10
C GLU A 66 -14.37 6.17 14.97
N GLY A 67 -13.18 6.28 14.38
CA GLY A 67 -11.90 6.16 15.08
C GLY A 67 -11.43 4.71 15.28
N LYS A 68 -12.07 3.73 14.63
CA LYS A 68 -11.55 2.35 14.61
C LYS A 68 -10.31 2.33 13.72
N LEU A 69 -9.16 1.97 14.29
CA LEU A 69 -7.89 1.81 13.58
C LEU A 69 -7.46 0.34 13.62
N LYS A 70 -7.08 -0.20 12.47
CA LYS A 70 -6.37 -1.47 12.32
C LYS A 70 -5.06 -1.19 11.59
N VAL A 71 -3.98 -1.70 12.15
CA VAL A 71 -2.65 -1.59 11.55
C VAL A 71 -2.14 -3.00 11.24
N SER A 72 -1.56 -3.18 10.08
CA SER A 72 -0.86 -4.41 9.70
C SER A 72 0.48 -4.11 9.04
N PHE A 73 1.43 -5.00 9.28
CA PHE A 73 2.76 -4.97 8.69
C PHE A 73 2.96 -6.25 7.89
N ASP A 74 3.57 -6.12 6.71
CA ASP A 74 3.92 -7.25 5.86
C ASP A 74 5.41 -7.24 5.51
N TYR A 75 5.91 -8.42 5.16
CA TYR A 75 7.33 -8.70 4.95
C TYR A 75 7.57 -9.35 3.58
N ILE A 76 6.66 -9.07 2.62
CA ILE A 76 6.80 -9.56 1.25
C ILE A 76 8.09 -8.98 0.67
N ASP A 77 8.95 -9.82 0.11
CA ASP A 77 10.24 -9.40 -0.43
C ASP A 77 10.10 -8.74 -1.81
N TRP A 78 9.52 -7.54 -1.77
CA TRP A 78 9.35 -6.73 -2.95
C TRP A 78 10.66 -6.28 -3.58
N ILE A 79 11.79 -6.32 -2.84
CA ILE A 79 13.10 -5.87 -3.33
C ILE A 79 13.67 -6.89 -4.31
N ASN A 80 13.59 -8.18 -3.96
CA ASN A 80 14.09 -9.24 -4.82
C ASN A 80 13.05 -9.76 -5.82
N SER A 81 11.80 -9.31 -5.71
CA SER A 81 10.78 -9.57 -6.73
C SER A 81 11.02 -8.82 -8.05
N GLU A 82 10.61 -9.39 -9.18
CA GLU A 82 10.62 -8.74 -10.50
C GLU A 82 9.39 -7.83 -10.74
N PHE A 83 8.48 -7.75 -9.78
CA PHE A 83 7.20 -7.06 -9.96
C PHE A 83 7.35 -5.55 -9.83
N GLY A 84 7.03 -4.84 -10.92
CA GLY A 84 7.00 -3.38 -10.96
C GLY A 84 5.82 -2.77 -10.19
N GLN A 85 5.82 -1.43 -10.10
CA GLN A 85 4.84 -0.68 -9.31
C GLN A 85 3.38 -0.98 -9.70
N VAL A 86 3.08 -1.06 -11.00
CA VAL A 86 1.73 -1.31 -11.52
C VAL A 86 1.23 -2.69 -11.08
N GLY A 87 2.08 -3.72 -11.16
CA GLY A 87 1.73 -5.08 -10.71
C GLY A 87 1.39 -5.11 -9.22
N ARG A 88 2.21 -4.45 -8.38
CA ARG A 88 1.97 -4.35 -6.93
C ARG A 88 0.66 -3.62 -6.61
N GLN A 89 0.35 -2.55 -7.34
CA GLN A 89 -0.91 -1.82 -7.18
C GLN A 89 -2.12 -2.66 -7.58
N ASN A 90 -2.06 -3.37 -8.71
CA ASN A 90 -3.13 -4.26 -9.15
C ASN A 90 -3.33 -5.42 -8.17
N TYR A 91 -2.23 -5.99 -7.65
CA TYR A 91 -2.28 -7.01 -6.61
C TYR A 91 -2.95 -6.49 -5.34
N TYR A 92 -2.57 -5.29 -4.88
CA TYR A 92 -3.17 -4.67 -3.70
C TYR A 92 -4.68 -4.46 -3.88
N LYS A 93 -5.12 -3.91 -5.02
CA LYS A 93 -6.55 -3.70 -5.32
C LYS A 93 -7.32 -5.01 -5.33
N TYR A 94 -6.74 -6.05 -5.92
CA TYR A 94 -7.32 -7.39 -5.95
C TYR A 94 -7.44 -7.98 -4.54
N ARG A 95 -6.34 -8.04 -3.78
CA ARG A 95 -6.30 -8.59 -2.41
C ARG A 95 -7.27 -7.86 -1.48
N LYS A 96 -7.30 -6.52 -1.55
CA LYS A 96 -8.01 -5.68 -0.58
C LYS A 96 -9.49 -5.50 -0.92
N PHE A 97 -9.81 -5.32 -2.21
CA PHE A 97 -11.14 -4.92 -2.66
C PHE A 97 -11.78 -5.92 -3.64
N GLY A 98 -11.09 -6.99 -4.03
CA GLY A 98 -11.57 -7.93 -5.04
C GLY A 98 -11.60 -7.37 -6.47
N ILE A 99 -10.93 -6.23 -6.71
CA ILE A 99 -10.93 -5.55 -8.01
C ILE A 99 -9.80 -6.14 -8.87
N LEU A 100 -10.18 -6.81 -9.96
CA LEU A 100 -9.23 -7.31 -10.96
C LEU A 100 -8.83 -6.21 -11.95
N PRO A 101 -7.59 -6.25 -12.49
CA PRO A 101 -7.22 -5.38 -13.60
C PRO A 101 -7.95 -5.77 -14.89
N GLU A 102 -7.98 -4.85 -15.85
CA GLU A 102 -8.80 -4.99 -17.07
C GLU A 102 -8.20 -5.96 -18.09
N THR A 103 -6.87 -6.01 -18.18
CA THR A 103 -6.18 -6.79 -19.21
C THR A 103 -5.76 -8.16 -18.70
N GLU A 104 -5.82 -9.17 -19.57
CA GLU A 104 -5.36 -10.53 -19.25
C GLU A 104 -3.88 -10.55 -18.82
N TYR A 105 -3.04 -9.71 -19.42
CA TYR A 105 -1.64 -9.54 -19.04
C TYR A 105 -1.49 -9.12 -17.57
N GLU A 106 -2.24 -8.11 -17.13
CA GLU A 106 -2.19 -7.63 -15.76
C GLU A 106 -2.81 -8.62 -14.78
N ILE A 107 -3.88 -9.33 -15.18
CA ILE A 107 -4.47 -10.41 -14.38
C ILE A 107 -3.43 -11.51 -14.14
N ASN A 108 -2.68 -11.91 -15.16
CA ASN A 108 -1.64 -12.92 -15.02
C ASN A 108 -0.51 -12.42 -14.12
N LYS A 109 -0.12 -11.14 -14.18
CA LYS A 109 0.84 -10.55 -13.25
C LYS A 109 0.37 -10.58 -11.79
N VAL A 110 -0.93 -10.38 -11.52
CA VAL A 110 -1.49 -10.52 -10.16
C VAL A 110 -1.35 -11.95 -9.66
N LYS A 111 -1.62 -12.96 -10.49
CA LYS A 111 -1.46 -14.38 -10.14
C LYS A 111 -0.02 -14.78 -9.89
N GLU A 112 0.92 -14.26 -10.68
CA GLU A 112 2.36 -14.46 -10.46
C GLU A 112 2.79 -13.91 -9.10
N ILE A 113 2.26 -12.75 -8.68
CA ILE A 113 2.51 -12.18 -7.35
C ILE A 113 1.94 -13.07 -6.24
N GLU A 114 0.71 -13.60 -6.41
CA GLU A 114 0.14 -14.55 -5.44
C GLU A 114 1.01 -15.79 -5.26
N GLN A 115 1.48 -16.36 -6.37
CA GLN A 115 2.35 -17.53 -6.34
C GLN A 115 3.69 -17.22 -5.66
N TYR A 116 4.30 -16.06 -5.98
CA TYR A 116 5.54 -15.62 -5.33
C TYR A 116 5.40 -15.48 -3.81
N ILE A 117 4.31 -14.89 -3.34
CA ILE A 117 4.05 -14.74 -1.90
C ILE A 117 3.85 -16.10 -1.24
N LYS A 118 3.13 -17.02 -1.89
CA LYS A 118 2.93 -18.38 -1.38
C LYS A 118 4.25 -19.16 -1.26
N GLU A 119 5.12 -19.03 -2.26
CA GLU A 119 6.45 -19.66 -2.24
C GLU A 119 7.34 -19.08 -1.14
N GLN A 120 7.26 -17.76 -0.90
CA GLN A 120 7.95 -17.13 0.21
C GLN A 120 7.47 -17.68 1.56
N GLU A 121 6.15 -17.74 1.78
CA GLU A 121 5.55 -18.28 3.01
C GLU A 121 5.93 -19.76 3.24
N GLU A 122 6.00 -20.57 2.18
CA GLU A 122 6.43 -21.97 2.26
C GLU A 122 7.92 -22.13 2.58
N ALA A 123 8.78 -21.21 2.15
CA ALA A 123 10.22 -21.23 2.41
C ALA A 123 10.60 -20.78 3.82
N GLU A 124 9.70 -20.06 4.50
CA GLU A 124 9.86 -19.59 5.88
C GLU A 124 9.39 -20.61 6.94
N LEU A 125 8.76 -21.73 6.52
CA LEU A 125 8.32 -22.86 7.37
C LEU A 125 9.40 -23.91 7.60
#